data_AF-A0A5B6TLP9-F1
#
_entry.id   AF-A0A5B6TLP9-F1
#
_cell.length_a   1.000
_cell.length_b   1.000
_cell.length_c   1.000
_cell.angle_alpha   90.00
_cell.angle_beta   90.00
_cell.angle_gamma   90.00
#
_symmetry.space_group_name_H-M   'P 1'
#
loop_
_entity.id
_entity.type
_entity.pdbx_description
1 polymer ?
#
loop_
_entity_poly.entity_id
_entity_poly.type
_entity_poly.pdbx_seq_one_letter_code
_entity_poly.pdbx_strand_id
1 'polypeptide(L)'
;MEVSVGTIPLMGWVRTAPQLSFSKPANLFFIAAGPMMDIGWLGVLTGLMTIFRGTEFADTVLAPVVVVQMMMAFGSVVPHHVKVFGGRLPNDMLALWKILRRNPDSNAVLRQHYLNRLRPYMSPDDPPWHPSGQSDRVAFYVLKPDLTDEDITALEDELTHTTSASELLLLIDTAATKILANPAPPPSRLDALLDRLTEKAVAMAPELRTLKGTRGAALARLGRHEEALDVLAEADESNDFNRCLNAAFQALAHFHADRKELAAAELETAIAILRSNNWAGTVGWKIVGTVCVETGYPTLTECEPTKPNAENLAPPRWIGRKEA
;
A
#
# COMPACT_ATOMS: atom_id res chain seq x y z
N MET A 1 -7.64 9.84 -1.85
CA MET A 1 -8.67 10.03 -0.79
C MET A 1 -9.89 9.30 -1.29
N GLU A 2 -10.32 8.24 -0.62
CA GLU A 2 -11.49 7.48 -1.06
C GLU A 2 -12.69 8.00 -0.26
N VAL A 3 -13.59 8.69 -0.95
CA VAL A 3 -14.84 9.20 -0.37
C VAL A 3 -15.93 8.21 -0.74
N SER A 4 -16.30 7.35 0.21
CA SER A 4 -17.46 6.49 0.05
C SER A 4 -18.65 7.19 0.68
N VAL A 5 -19.56 7.68 -0.16
CA VAL A 5 -20.81 8.28 0.31
C VAL A 5 -21.80 7.15 0.55
N GLY A 6 -22.21 6.94 1.80
CA GLY A 6 -23.27 5.99 2.12
C GLY A 6 -24.59 6.39 1.42
N THR A 7 -25.49 5.44 1.21
CA THR A 7 -26.83 5.67 0.66
C THR A 7 -27.68 6.63 1.49
N ILE A 8 -27.27 6.92 2.73
CA ILE A 8 -27.86 7.95 3.58
C ILE A 8 -26.91 9.16 3.56
N PRO A 9 -27.36 10.36 3.12
CA PRO A 9 -26.53 11.56 3.01
C PRO A 9 -25.96 12.09 4.35
N LEU A 10 -26.27 11.41 5.45
CA LEU A 10 -25.83 11.70 6.82
C LEU A 10 -24.64 10.84 7.27
N MET A 11 -24.15 9.93 6.42
CA MET A 11 -23.03 9.03 6.73
C MET A 11 -22.06 8.97 5.55
N GLY A 12 -21.45 10.10 5.22
CA GLY A 12 -20.27 10.13 4.35
C GLY A 12 -19.08 9.59 5.12
N TRP A 13 -18.45 8.52 4.62
CA TRP A 13 -17.20 8.04 5.17
C TRP A 13 -16.05 8.45 4.28
N VAL A 14 -15.08 9.15 4.88
CA VAL A 14 -13.82 9.44 4.22
C VAL A 14 -12.75 8.55 4.81
N ARG A 15 -12.28 7.59 4.01
CA ARG A 15 -11.00 6.95 4.29
C ARG A 15 -9.91 7.85 3.76
N THR A 16 -9.27 8.57 4.66
CA THR A 16 -8.02 9.23 4.35
C THR A 16 -6.95 8.14 4.23
N ALA A 17 -6.30 8.06 3.06
CA ALA A 17 -5.05 7.33 2.93
C ALA A 17 -4.08 7.78 4.04
N PRO A 18 -3.20 6.91 4.52
CA PRO A 18 -2.27 7.30 5.57
C PRO A 18 -1.39 8.45 5.05
N GLN A 19 -1.58 9.64 5.62
CA GLN A 19 -0.88 10.86 5.20
C GLN A 19 0.55 10.85 5.76
N LEU A 20 1.55 10.98 4.89
CA LEU A 20 2.91 11.34 5.29
C LEU A 20 2.92 12.79 5.78
N SER A 21 2.22 13.68 5.10
CA SER A 21 2.09 15.09 5.49
C SER A 21 0.99 15.28 6.56
N PHE A 22 1.28 14.90 7.81
CA PHE A 22 0.31 15.12 8.89
C PHE A 22 0.25 16.59 9.29
N SER A 23 -0.73 17.33 8.77
CA SER A 23 -1.10 18.65 9.26
C SER A 23 -2.18 18.53 10.33
N LYS A 24 -1.77 18.67 11.61
CA LYS A 24 -2.69 18.78 12.75
C LYS A 24 -3.85 19.76 12.51
N PRO A 25 -3.60 21.02 12.09
CA PRO A 25 -4.69 21.99 11.94
C PRO A 25 -5.65 21.61 10.81
N ALA A 26 -5.15 21.07 9.69
CA ALA A 26 -6.01 20.64 8.60
C ALA A 26 -6.91 19.46 9.01
N ASN A 27 -6.36 18.48 9.71
CA ASN A 27 -7.13 17.34 10.20
C ASN A 27 -8.12 17.73 11.32
N LEU A 28 -7.74 18.64 12.21
CA LEU A 28 -8.65 19.22 13.20
C LEU A 28 -9.80 19.96 12.53
N PHE A 29 -9.51 20.80 11.54
CA PHE A 29 -10.54 21.54 10.80
C PHE A 29 -11.48 20.61 10.05
N PHE A 30 -10.94 19.60 9.36
CA PHE A 30 -11.73 18.63 8.61
C PHE A 30 -12.69 17.85 9.51
N ILE A 31 -12.22 17.38 10.67
CA ILE A 31 -13.05 16.61 11.60
C ILE A 31 -14.02 17.51 12.37
N ALA A 32 -13.63 18.74 12.68
CA ALA A 32 -14.51 19.71 13.31
C ALA A 32 -15.61 20.20 12.34
N ALA A 33 -15.41 20.10 11.02
CA ALA A 33 -16.38 20.58 10.04
C ALA A 33 -17.77 19.94 10.19
N GLY A 34 -17.84 18.64 10.48
CA GLY A 34 -19.11 17.93 10.70
C GLY A 34 -19.91 18.52 11.88
N PRO A 35 -19.38 18.47 13.12
CA PRO A 35 -20.05 19.07 14.28
C PRO A 35 -20.31 20.57 14.13
N MET A 36 -19.40 21.32 13.51
CA MET A 36 -19.61 22.76 13.26
C MET A 36 -20.77 23.01 12.30
N MET A 37 -20.92 22.18 11.27
CA MET A 37 -22.05 22.25 10.33
C MET A 37 -23.36 21.91 11.03
N ASP A 38 -23.38 20.89 11.89
CA ASP A 38 -24.56 20.51 12.68
C ASP A 38 -25.01 21.64 13.61
N ILE A 39 -24.06 22.29 14.29
CA ILE A 39 -24.32 23.43 15.18
C ILE A 39 -24.80 24.64 14.38
N GLY A 40 -24.17 24.92 13.24
CA GLY A 40 -24.59 25.99 12.33
C GLY A 40 -26.02 25.79 11.84
N TRP A 41 -26.37 24.58 11.41
CA TRP A 41 -27.71 24.25 10.95
C TRP A 41 -28.75 24.31 12.07
N LEU A 42 -28.40 23.84 13.28
CA LEU A 42 -29.26 23.99 14.46
C LEU A 42 -29.55 25.46 14.78
N GLY A 43 -28.55 26.33 14.66
CA GLY A 43 -28.70 27.78 14.83
C GLY A 43 -29.66 28.39 13.80
N VAL A 44 -29.54 27.99 12.53
CA VAL A 44 -30.45 28.42 11.45
C VAL A 44 -31.89 27.98 11.74
N LEU A 45 -32.10 26.71 12.08
CA LEU A 45 -33.43 26.17 12.38
C LEU A 45 -34.08 26.84 13.59
N THR A 46 -33.28 27.11 14.63
CA THR A 46 -33.75 27.82 15.84
C THR A 46 -34.10 29.27 15.52
N GLY A 47 -33.33 29.93 14.65
CA GLY A 47 -33.65 31.26 14.12
C GLY A 47 -34.98 31.27 13.35
N LEU A 48 -35.19 30.31 12.44
CA LEU A 48 -36.45 30.16 11.71
C LEU A 48 -37.63 29.91 12.65
N MET A 49 -37.46 29.03 13.64
CA MET A 49 -38.49 28.76 14.64
C MET A 49 -38.85 30.02 15.44
N THR A 50 -37.89 30.91 15.69
CA THR A 50 -38.13 32.20 16.35
C THR A 50 -38.93 33.15 15.45
N ILE A 51 -38.64 33.19 14.14
CA ILE A 51 -39.32 34.04 13.16
C ILE A 51 -40.77 33.58 12.94
N PHE A 52 -41.00 32.28 12.83
CA PHE A 52 -42.32 31.69 12.56
C PHE A 52 -43.11 31.36 13.83
N ARG A 53 -42.71 31.90 14.97
CA ARG A 53 -43.30 31.58 16.28
C ARG A 53 -44.81 31.85 16.28
N GLY A 54 -45.59 30.85 16.71
CA GLY A 54 -47.06 30.93 16.79
C GLY A 54 -47.79 30.53 15.51
N THR A 55 -47.08 30.06 14.48
CA THR A 55 -47.69 29.47 13.28
C THR A 55 -47.76 27.94 13.40
N GLU A 56 -48.76 27.31 12.78
CA GLU A 56 -48.87 25.83 12.74
C GLU A 56 -47.64 25.17 12.10
N PHE A 57 -46.99 25.87 11.16
CA PHE A 57 -45.75 25.41 10.52
C PHE A 57 -44.60 25.28 11.53
N ALA A 58 -44.46 26.23 12.45
CA ALA A 58 -43.42 26.17 13.48
C ALA A 58 -43.61 24.96 14.40
N ASP A 59 -44.83 24.71 14.83
CA ASP A 59 -45.13 23.65 15.80
C ASP A 59 -45.12 22.25 15.15
N THR A 60 -45.67 22.14 13.93
CA THR A 60 -45.86 20.83 13.28
C THR A 60 -44.63 20.37 12.50
N VAL A 61 -43.87 21.31 11.91
CA VAL A 61 -42.76 20.99 11.01
C VAL A 61 -41.41 21.38 11.61
N LEU A 62 -41.22 22.64 12.01
CA LEU A 62 -39.91 23.11 12.48
C LEU A 62 -39.51 22.48 13.82
N ALA A 63 -40.43 22.37 14.78
CA ALA A 63 -40.10 21.84 16.11
C ALA A 63 -39.56 20.39 16.07
N PRO A 64 -40.19 19.42 15.38
CA PRO A 64 -39.61 18.09 15.23
C PRO A 64 -38.24 18.09 14.54
N VAL A 65 -38.07 18.93 13.51
CA VAL A 65 -36.80 19.06 12.78
C VAL A 65 -35.69 19.60 13.70
N VAL A 66 -35.99 20.62 14.52
CA VAL A 66 -35.06 21.15 15.54
C VAL A 66 -34.69 20.07 16.55
N VAL A 67 -35.66 19.29 17.04
CA VAL A 67 -35.39 18.20 17.99
C VAL A 67 -34.47 17.13 17.40
N VAL A 68 -34.74 16.69 16.16
CA VAL A 68 -33.87 15.74 15.45
C VAL A 68 -32.47 16.32 15.26
N GLN A 69 -32.35 17.59 14.87
CA GLN A 69 -31.05 18.24 14.71
C GLN A 69 -30.30 18.38 16.05
N MET A 70 -31.00 18.68 17.15
CA MET A 70 -30.40 18.70 18.49
C MET A 70 -29.84 17.33 18.88
N MET A 71 -30.58 16.25 18.59
CA MET A 71 -30.11 14.88 18.85
C MET A 71 -28.88 14.54 18.02
N MET A 72 -28.83 14.96 16.74
CA MET A 72 -27.66 14.79 15.88
C MET A 72 -26.45 15.56 16.39
N ALA A 73 -26.61 16.85 16.70
CA ALA A 73 -25.54 17.69 17.25
C ALA A 73 -25.02 17.14 18.59
N PHE A 74 -25.90 16.65 19.46
CA PHE A 74 -25.48 16.03 20.72
C PHE A 74 -24.73 14.71 20.47
N GLY A 75 -25.21 13.87 19.54
CA GLY A 75 -24.56 12.64 19.13
C GLY A 75 -23.19 12.85 18.49
N SER A 76 -22.99 13.94 17.74
CA SER A 76 -21.68 14.27 17.15
C SER A 76 -20.71 14.87 18.17
N VAL A 77 -21.21 15.54 19.21
CA VAL A 77 -20.40 16.16 20.28
C VAL A 77 -20.00 15.19 21.40
N VAL A 78 -20.77 14.15 21.71
CA VAL A 78 -20.38 13.22 22.80
C VAL A 78 -19.40 12.17 22.27
N PRO A 79 -18.16 12.06 22.77
CA PRO A 79 -17.18 11.12 22.22
C PRO A 79 -17.60 9.67 22.47
N HIS A 80 -17.97 8.94 21.42
CA HIS A 80 -18.34 7.53 21.51
C HIS A 80 -17.94 6.76 20.24
N HIS A 81 -18.14 5.45 20.27
CA HIS A 81 -18.00 4.63 19.06
C HIS A 81 -19.37 4.41 18.43
N VAL A 82 -19.42 4.40 17.10
CA VAL A 82 -20.61 4.08 16.30
C VAL A 82 -20.35 2.76 15.58
N LYS A 83 -21.38 1.92 15.47
CA LYS A 83 -21.34 0.74 14.60
C LYS A 83 -21.79 1.16 13.20
N VAL A 84 -20.87 1.13 12.24
CA VAL A 84 -21.14 1.47 10.84
C VAL A 84 -20.64 0.31 9.99
N PHE A 85 -21.54 -0.31 9.21
CA PHE A 85 -21.25 -1.49 8.38
C PHE A 85 -20.52 -2.63 9.12
N GLY A 86 -20.92 -2.91 10.37
CA GLY A 86 -20.29 -3.94 11.21
C GLY A 86 -18.95 -3.54 11.85
N GLY A 87 -18.36 -2.41 11.44
CA GLY A 87 -17.15 -1.84 12.05
C GLY A 87 -17.47 -0.94 13.24
N ARG A 88 -16.63 -0.97 14.28
CA ARG A 88 -16.70 -0.04 15.42
C ARG A 88 -15.79 1.17 15.11
N LEU A 89 -16.37 2.29 14.72
CA LEU A 89 -15.64 3.52 14.36
C LEU A 89 -15.78 4.59 15.44
N PRO A 90 -14.78 5.45 15.66
CA PRO A 90 -14.96 6.64 16.49
C PRO A 90 -15.88 7.64 15.78
N ASN A 91 -16.79 8.28 16.52
CA ASN A 91 -17.50 9.46 16.00
C ASN A 91 -16.56 10.67 15.92
N ASP A 92 -17.04 11.77 15.34
CA ASP A 92 -16.24 12.96 15.07
C ASP A 92 -15.59 13.54 16.32
N MET A 93 -16.32 13.67 17.44
CA MET A 93 -15.70 14.14 18.68
C MET A 93 -14.65 13.17 19.22
N LEU A 94 -14.89 11.86 19.18
CA LEU A 94 -13.87 10.91 19.63
C LEU A 94 -12.64 10.94 18.71
N ALA A 95 -12.82 11.16 17.41
CA ALA A 95 -11.72 11.35 16.45
C ALA A 95 -10.95 12.64 16.74
N LEU A 96 -11.65 13.75 16.98
CA LEU A 96 -11.09 15.04 17.36
C LEU A 96 -10.28 14.92 18.66
N TRP A 97 -10.85 14.28 19.67
CA TRP A 97 -10.21 14.06 20.96
C TRP A 97 -8.99 13.15 20.85
N LYS A 98 -9.08 12.10 20.02
CA LYS A 98 -7.92 11.27 19.69
C LYS A 98 -6.81 12.11 19.06
N ILE A 99 -7.12 13.01 18.12
CA ILE A 99 -6.12 13.87 17.46
C ILE A 99 -5.50 14.88 18.43
N LEU A 100 -6.32 15.48 19.31
CA LEU A 100 -5.86 16.39 20.35
C LEU A 100 -4.92 15.69 21.34
N ARG A 101 -5.20 14.43 21.70
CA ARG A 101 -4.36 13.63 22.60
C ARG A 101 -3.22 12.89 21.91
N ARG A 102 -3.23 12.75 20.58
CA ARG A 102 -2.21 11.96 19.88
C ARG A 102 -0.87 12.68 19.94
N ASN A 103 0.18 11.88 20.16
CA ASN A 103 1.54 12.36 20.01
C ASN A 103 1.72 13.05 18.64
N PRO A 104 2.56 14.10 18.55
CA PRO A 104 2.60 14.97 17.38
C PRO A 104 2.85 14.27 16.05
N ASP A 105 3.47 13.09 16.07
CA ASP A 105 3.92 12.41 14.87
C ASP A 105 3.61 10.91 14.88
N SER A 106 2.32 10.57 14.87
CA SER A 106 1.93 9.15 14.74
C SER A 106 2.36 8.52 13.43
N ASN A 107 2.72 9.34 12.44
CA ASN A 107 3.11 8.91 11.11
C ASN A 107 4.64 8.94 10.93
N ALA A 108 5.41 9.18 12.00
CA ALA A 108 6.87 9.19 11.99
C ALA A 108 7.43 7.90 11.38
N VAL A 109 6.93 6.76 11.89
CA VAL A 109 7.35 5.42 11.46
C VAL A 109 7.03 5.19 9.99
N LEU A 110 5.83 5.61 9.56
CA LEU A 110 5.40 5.50 8.17
C LEU A 110 6.26 6.35 7.23
N ARG A 111 6.52 7.61 7.61
CA ARG A 111 7.41 8.52 6.90
C ARG A 111 8.81 7.96 6.79
N GLN A 112 9.33 7.42 7.88
CA GLN A 112 10.66 6.83 7.87
C GLN A 112 10.71 5.60 6.95
N HIS A 113 9.68 4.76 6.98
CA HIS A 113 9.59 3.61 6.09
C HIS A 113 9.50 4.03 4.61
N TYR A 114 8.67 5.03 4.30
CA TYR A 114 8.59 5.60 2.95
C TYR A 114 9.93 6.20 2.50
N LEU A 115 10.55 7.03 3.34
CA LEU A 115 11.84 7.65 3.05
C LEU A 115 12.95 6.61 2.86
N ASN A 116 12.94 5.52 3.64
CA ASN A 116 13.89 4.42 3.46
C ASN A 116 13.71 3.73 2.10
N ARG A 117 12.48 3.62 1.59
CA ARG A 117 12.22 3.10 0.23
C ARG A 117 12.54 4.10 -0.88
N LEU A 118 12.39 5.39 -0.62
CA LEU A 118 12.71 6.45 -1.57
C LEU A 118 14.22 6.66 -1.73
N ARG A 119 14.99 6.49 -0.64
CA ARG A 119 16.43 6.78 -0.58
C ARG A 119 17.27 6.19 -1.72
N PRO A 120 17.07 4.94 -2.19
CA PRO A 120 17.84 4.39 -3.31
C PRO A 120 17.65 5.15 -4.64
N TYR A 121 16.56 5.90 -4.76
CA TYR A 121 16.20 6.67 -5.96
C TYR A 121 16.55 8.15 -5.86
N MET A 122 17.07 8.60 -4.71
CA MET A 122 17.46 10.00 -4.50
C MET A 122 18.89 10.23 -4.96
N SER A 123 19.10 11.30 -5.72
CA SER A 123 20.45 11.79 -6.03
C SER A 123 21.06 12.44 -4.77
N PRO A 124 22.39 12.35 -4.57
CA PRO A 124 23.08 13.14 -3.54
C PRO A 124 22.86 14.65 -3.68
N ASP A 125 22.57 15.12 -4.90
CA ASP A 125 22.31 16.53 -5.21
C ASP A 125 20.84 16.94 -5.00
N ASP A 126 19.95 15.99 -4.69
CA ASP A 126 18.54 16.30 -4.45
C ASP A 126 18.37 17.12 -3.17
N PRO A 127 17.43 18.09 -3.15
CA PRO A 127 17.10 18.80 -1.92
C PRO A 127 16.57 17.83 -0.85
N PRO A 128 16.70 18.16 0.44
CA PRO A 128 16.10 17.36 1.51
C PRO A 128 14.62 17.08 1.24
N TRP A 129 14.24 15.80 1.26
CA TRP A 129 12.88 15.40 0.97
C TRP A 129 11.92 15.94 2.04
N HIS A 130 10.85 16.58 1.58
CA HIS A 130 9.74 17.01 2.41
C HIS A 130 8.44 16.37 1.92
N PRO A 131 7.63 15.76 2.81
CA PRO A 131 6.39 15.12 2.41
C PRO A 131 5.42 16.15 1.81
N SER A 132 4.90 15.83 0.63
CA SER A 132 3.89 16.62 -0.07
C SER A 132 2.57 15.85 -0.19
N GLY A 133 1.51 16.53 -0.65
CA GLY A 133 0.26 15.84 -0.98
C GLY A 133 0.42 14.82 -2.12
N GLN A 134 1.46 14.96 -2.97
CA GLN A 134 1.83 13.95 -3.96
C GLN A 134 2.50 12.74 -3.29
N SER A 135 3.42 12.96 -2.36
CA SER A 135 4.05 11.89 -1.59
C SER A 135 3.03 11.03 -0.86
N ASP A 136 1.93 11.63 -0.36
CA ASP A 136 0.84 10.89 0.27
C ASP A 136 0.15 9.91 -0.70
N ARG A 137 -0.03 10.32 -1.97
CA ARG A 137 -0.65 9.47 -3.02
C ARG A 137 0.32 8.39 -3.50
N VAL A 138 1.59 8.73 -3.72
CA VAL A 138 2.64 7.76 -4.07
C VAL A 138 2.77 6.71 -2.96
N ALA A 139 2.84 7.14 -1.70
CA ALA A 139 2.94 6.25 -0.55
C ALA A 139 1.77 5.28 -0.43
N PHE A 140 0.55 5.72 -0.79
CA PHE A 140 -0.61 4.84 -0.83
C PHE A 140 -0.36 3.65 -1.76
N TYR A 141 0.11 3.87 -2.99
CA TYR A 141 0.40 2.79 -3.93
C TYR A 141 1.62 1.96 -3.51
N VAL A 142 2.68 2.59 -2.99
CA VAL A 142 3.89 1.89 -2.52
C VAL A 142 3.59 0.92 -1.39
N LEU A 143 2.66 1.27 -0.50
CA LEU A 143 2.38 0.50 0.71
C LEU A 143 1.15 -0.39 0.60
N LYS A 144 0.31 -0.23 -0.44
CA LYS A 144 -0.82 -1.13 -0.69
C LYS A 144 -0.28 -2.54 -1.00
N PRO A 145 -0.76 -3.63 -0.37
CA PRO A 145 -0.19 -4.96 -0.59
C PRO A 145 -0.45 -5.50 -2.01
N ASP A 146 -1.66 -5.33 -2.53
CA ASP A 146 -2.09 -5.81 -3.84
C ASP A 146 -2.71 -4.67 -4.65
N LEU A 147 -2.55 -4.70 -5.98
CA LEU A 147 -3.20 -3.76 -6.91
C LEU A 147 -4.42 -4.42 -7.53
N THR A 148 -5.54 -3.70 -7.56
CA THR A 148 -6.72 -4.05 -8.36
C THR A 148 -6.62 -3.43 -9.76
N ASP A 149 -7.48 -3.85 -10.69
CA ASP A 149 -7.58 -3.23 -12.02
C ASP A 149 -7.91 -1.72 -11.96
N GLU A 150 -8.72 -1.32 -10.97
CA GLU A 150 -9.02 0.08 -10.69
C GLU A 150 -7.76 0.83 -10.21
N ASP A 151 -6.95 0.20 -9.37
CA ASP A 151 -5.70 0.79 -8.90
C ASP A 151 -4.71 1.01 -10.05
N ILE A 152 -4.67 0.12 -11.04
CA ILE A 152 -3.78 0.24 -12.20
C ILE A 152 -4.09 1.51 -12.99
N THR A 153 -5.38 1.80 -13.22
CA THR A 153 -5.77 3.03 -13.93
C THR A 153 -5.42 4.28 -13.14
N ALA A 154 -5.66 4.27 -11.83
CA ALA A 154 -5.32 5.40 -10.97
C ALA A 154 -3.79 5.57 -10.79
N LEU A 155 -3.04 4.48 -10.81
CA LEU A 155 -1.58 4.47 -10.79
C LEU A 155 -0.99 5.05 -12.09
N GLU A 156 -1.55 4.71 -13.25
CA GLU A 156 -1.16 5.33 -14.52
C GLU A 156 -1.38 6.85 -14.50
N ASP A 157 -2.51 7.31 -13.96
CA ASP A 157 -2.78 8.73 -13.79
C ASP A 157 -1.74 9.39 -12.87
N GLU A 158 -1.41 8.78 -11.72
CA GLU A 158 -0.40 9.31 -10.82
C GLU A 158 1.00 9.35 -11.45
N LEU A 159 1.36 8.34 -12.26
CA LEU A 159 2.63 8.30 -13.01
C LEU A 159 2.79 9.47 -13.99
N THR A 160 1.68 10.03 -14.49
CA THR A 160 1.72 11.23 -15.36
C THR A 160 1.84 12.53 -14.58
N HIS A 161 1.31 12.58 -13.36
CA HIS A 161 1.30 13.76 -12.51
C HIS A 161 2.47 13.84 -11.52
N THR A 162 3.28 12.78 -11.40
CA THR A 162 4.44 12.74 -10.50
C THR A 162 5.58 13.63 -10.98
N THR A 163 5.86 14.68 -10.20
CA THR A 163 6.85 15.71 -10.55
C THR A 163 8.24 15.40 -10.00
N SER A 164 8.32 14.73 -8.85
CA SER A 164 9.59 14.30 -8.28
C SER A 164 10.14 13.08 -9.03
N ALA A 165 11.36 13.19 -9.57
CA ALA A 165 12.00 12.11 -10.31
C ALA A 165 12.21 10.86 -9.44
N SER A 166 12.67 11.04 -8.19
CA SER A 166 12.89 9.92 -7.26
C SER A 166 11.59 9.24 -6.85
N GLU A 167 10.50 9.99 -6.63
CA GLU A 167 9.20 9.39 -6.32
C GLU A 167 8.59 8.71 -7.56
N LEU A 168 8.81 9.24 -8.75
CA LEU A 168 8.38 8.62 -10.01
C LEU A 168 9.10 7.28 -10.23
N LEU A 169 10.42 7.22 -10.00
CA LEU A 169 11.19 5.98 -10.09
C LEU A 169 10.73 4.95 -9.05
N LEU A 170 10.52 5.36 -7.79
CA LEU A 170 9.96 4.50 -6.75
C LEU A 170 8.58 3.95 -7.14
N LEU A 171 7.72 4.80 -7.71
CA LEU A 171 6.37 4.42 -8.13
C LEU A 171 6.41 3.43 -9.29
N ILE A 172 7.28 3.67 -10.28
CA ILE A 172 7.50 2.76 -11.42
C ILE A 172 8.00 1.40 -10.94
N ASP A 173 9.03 1.36 -10.09
CA ASP A 173 9.61 0.11 -9.60
C ASP A 173 8.59 -0.69 -8.77
N THR A 174 7.82 0.00 -7.93
CA THR A 174 6.71 -0.59 -7.19
C THR A 174 5.66 -1.18 -8.14
N ALA A 175 5.25 -0.43 -9.16
CA ALA A 175 4.26 -0.87 -10.13
C ALA A 175 4.72 -2.15 -10.84
N ALA A 176 5.95 -2.11 -11.37
CA ALA A 176 6.56 -3.24 -12.07
C ALA A 176 6.66 -4.48 -11.18
N THR A 177 7.18 -4.34 -9.96
CA THR A 177 7.28 -5.44 -9.00
C THR A 177 5.94 -6.09 -8.71
N LYS A 178 4.86 -5.30 -8.59
CA LYS A 178 3.53 -5.84 -8.30
C LYS A 178 2.86 -6.52 -9.49
N ILE A 179 3.09 -6.01 -10.70
CA ILE A 179 2.66 -6.64 -11.95
C ILE A 179 3.39 -7.99 -12.09
N LEU A 180 4.71 -8.01 -11.86
CA LEU A 180 5.52 -9.23 -11.88
C LEU A 180 5.10 -10.25 -10.82
N ALA A 181 4.68 -9.80 -9.64
CA ALA A 181 4.22 -10.68 -8.55
C ALA A 181 2.80 -11.23 -8.75
N ASN A 182 1.99 -10.64 -9.63
CA ASN A 182 0.63 -11.10 -9.93
C ASN A 182 0.39 -11.05 -11.45
N PRO A 183 1.10 -11.88 -12.23
CA PRO A 183 1.05 -11.75 -13.67
C PRO A 183 -0.31 -12.15 -14.22
N ALA A 184 -0.82 -11.35 -15.15
CA ALA A 184 -1.99 -11.68 -15.95
C ALA A 184 -1.61 -12.66 -17.08
N PRO A 185 -2.58 -13.41 -17.64
CA PRO A 185 -2.36 -14.21 -18.84
C PRO A 185 -1.96 -13.31 -20.03
N PRO A 186 -0.85 -13.61 -20.73
CA PRO A 186 -0.42 -12.83 -21.89
C PRO A 186 -1.30 -13.13 -23.12
N PRO A 187 -1.51 -12.15 -24.04
CA PRO A 187 -1.09 -10.76 -23.93
C PRO A 187 -2.06 -9.94 -23.06
N SER A 188 -1.53 -9.23 -22.07
CA SER A 188 -2.32 -8.35 -21.20
C SER A 188 -1.95 -6.88 -21.38
N ARG A 189 -2.87 -5.96 -21.08
CA ARG A 189 -2.57 -4.51 -21.00
C ARG A 189 -1.42 -4.23 -20.01
N LEU A 190 -1.28 -5.07 -18.99
CA LEU A 190 -0.23 -4.99 -17.98
C LEU A 190 1.16 -5.28 -18.54
N ASP A 191 1.26 -6.15 -19.54
CA ASP A 191 2.54 -6.47 -20.19
C ASP A 191 3.09 -5.25 -20.95
N ALA A 192 2.23 -4.58 -21.73
CA ALA A 192 2.59 -3.34 -22.43
C ALA A 192 2.93 -2.19 -21.46
N LEU A 193 2.18 -2.09 -20.35
CA LEU A 193 2.47 -1.13 -19.30
C LEU A 193 3.84 -1.42 -18.65
N LEU A 194 4.11 -2.68 -18.30
CA LEU A 194 5.35 -3.12 -17.68
C LEU A 194 6.56 -2.82 -18.57
N ASP A 195 6.47 -3.11 -19.87
CA ASP A 195 7.54 -2.80 -20.85
C ASP A 195 7.86 -1.31 -20.85
N ARG A 196 6.84 -0.46 -21.07
CA ARG A 196 6.96 1.00 -21.13
C ARG A 196 7.51 1.61 -19.84
N LEU A 197 7.05 1.14 -18.68
CA LEU A 197 7.47 1.68 -17.39
C LEU A 197 8.93 1.33 -17.09
N THR A 198 9.31 0.08 -17.28
CA THR A 198 10.68 -0.37 -16.98
C THR A 198 11.70 0.22 -17.95
N GLU A 199 11.36 0.39 -19.22
CA GLU A 199 12.20 1.12 -20.18
C GLU A 199 12.40 2.58 -19.75
N LYS A 200 11.31 3.28 -19.40
CA LYS A 200 11.37 4.65 -18.88
C LYS A 200 12.24 4.76 -17.63
N ALA A 201 12.15 3.81 -16.70
CA ALA A 201 12.91 3.82 -15.46
C ALA A 201 14.42 3.76 -15.72
N VAL A 202 14.86 2.82 -16.56
CA VAL A 202 16.28 2.66 -16.92
C VAL A 202 16.79 3.87 -17.71
N ALA A 203 15.96 4.46 -18.58
CA ALA A 203 16.33 5.67 -19.30
C ALA A 203 16.49 6.90 -18.37
N MET A 204 15.69 6.98 -17.32
CA MET A 204 15.76 8.07 -16.33
C MET A 204 16.96 7.98 -15.40
N ALA A 205 17.36 6.77 -15.01
CA ALA A 205 18.44 6.52 -14.06
C ALA A 205 19.28 5.28 -14.45
N PRO A 206 20.09 5.37 -15.52
CA PRO A 206 20.85 4.25 -16.08
C PRO A 206 21.90 3.67 -15.13
N GLU A 207 22.34 4.45 -14.14
CA GLU A 207 23.28 4.04 -13.09
C GLU A 207 22.64 3.15 -12.02
N LEU A 208 21.31 3.18 -11.87
CA LEU A 208 20.60 2.38 -10.86
C LEU A 208 20.43 0.94 -11.33
N ARG A 209 21.40 0.09 -10.95
CA ARG A 209 21.42 -1.34 -11.28
C ARG A 209 20.18 -2.12 -10.80
N THR A 210 19.51 -1.68 -9.74
CA THR A 210 18.25 -2.28 -9.30
C THR A 210 17.16 -2.16 -10.37
N LEU A 211 17.07 -1.02 -11.07
CA LEU A 211 16.11 -0.82 -12.15
C LEU A 211 16.40 -1.69 -13.37
N LYS A 212 17.68 -2.01 -13.61
CA LYS A 212 18.07 -3.01 -14.62
C LYS A 212 17.55 -4.39 -14.25
N GLY A 213 17.63 -4.79 -12.98
CA GLY A 213 17.00 -6.02 -12.48
C GLY A 213 15.51 -6.08 -12.79
N THR A 214 14.77 -5.02 -12.45
CA THR A 214 13.33 -4.90 -12.75
C THR A 214 13.04 -4.92 -14.26
N ARG A 215 13.87 -4.28 -15.09
CA ARG A 215 13.76 -4.31 -16.55
C ARG A 215 14.02 -5.71 -17.13
N GLY A 216 15.07 -6.37 -16.67
CA GLY A 216 15.41 -7.73 -17.06
C GLY A 216 14.31 -8.72 -16.72
N ALA A 217 13.71 -8.58 -15.53
CA ALA A 217 12.54 -9.34 -15.11
C ALA A 217 11.33 -9.14 -16.05
N ALA A 218 11.04 -7.89 -16.40
CA ALA A 218 9.99 -7.57 -17.37
C ALA A 218 10.26 -8.21 -18.74
N LEU A 219 11.48 -8.06 -19.27
CA LEU A 219 11.87 -8.65 -20.55
C LEU A 219 11.75 -10.17 -20.57
N ALA A 220 12.18 -10.84 -19.49
CA ALA A 220 12.10 -12.30 -19.36
C ALA A 220 10.63 -12.76 -19.46
N ARG A 221 9.74 -12.06 -18.75
CA ARG A 221 8.30 -12.32 -18.75
C ARG A 221 7.65 -12.04 -20.11
N LEU A 222 8.12 -11.03 -20.84
CA LEU A 222 7.59 -10.60 -22.13
C LEU A 222 8.04 -11.46 -23.32
N GLY A 223 8.83 -12.52 -23.13
CA GLY A 223 9.32 -13.32 -24.24
C GLY A 223 10.68 -12.87 -24.81
N ARG A 224 11.30 -11.83 -24.27
CA ARG A 224 12.54 -11.20 -24.81
C ARG A 224 13.77 -11.74 -24.08
N HIS A 225 13.98 -13.05 -24.16
CA HIS A 225 14.85 -13.78 -23.23
C HIS A 225 16.34 -13.42 -23.32
N GLU A 226 16.92 -13.28 -24.52
CA GLU A 226 18.35 -12.92 -24.62
C GLU A 226 18.61 -11.50 -24.10
N GLU A 227 17.74 -10.55 -24.46
CA GLU A 227 17.83 -9.18 -23.96
C GLU A 227 17.63 -9.13 -22.43
N ALA A 228 16.75 -9.98 -21.90
CA ALA A 228 16.58 -10.12 -20.46
C ALA A 228 17.87 -10.57 -19.78
N LEU A 229 18.54 -11.59 -20.33
CA LEU A 229 19.80 -12.11 -19.79
C LEU A 229 20.92 -11.05 -19.83
N ASP A 230 21.04 -10.31 -20.93
CA ASP A 230 22.01 -9.23 -21.08
C ASP A 230 21.78 -8.13 -20.02
N VAL A 231 20.52 -7.70 -19.84
CA VAL A 231 20.17 -6.68 -18.85
C VAL A 231 20.34 -7.19 -17.41
N LEU A 232 19.97 -8.45 -17.13
CA LEU A 232 20.12 -9.07 -15.81
C LEU A 232 21.59 -9.25 -15.43
N ALA A 233 22.49 -9.45 -16.39
CA ALA A 233 23.93 -9.51 -16.13
C ALA A 233 24.51 -8.20 -15.57
N GLU A 234 23.83 -7.07 -15.79
CA GLU A 234 24.21 -5.76 -15.27
C GLU A 234 23.42 -5.34 -14.01
N ALA A 235 22.49 -6.18 -13.55
CA ALA A 235 21.61 -5.89 -12.43
C ALA A 235 22.35 -5.85 -11.09
N ASP A 236 21.69 -5.28 -10.08
CA ASP A 236 22.24 -5.22 -8.73
C ASP A 236 22.19 -6.60 -8.07
N GLU A 237 23.36 -7.10 -7.64
CA GLU A 237 23.52 -8.35 -6.88
C GLU A 237 23.99 -8.08 -5.44
N SER A 238 23.96 -6.82 -4.97
CA SER A 238 24.55 -6.44 -3.68
C SER A 238 23.82 -6.96 -2.45
N ASN A 239 22.53 -7.28 -2.57
CA ASN A 239 21.71 -7.81 -1.49
C ASN A 239 20.96 -9.07 -1.92
N ASP A 240 20.70 -9.96 -0.97
CA ASP A 240 20.08 -11.25 -1.26
C ASP A 240 18.66 -11.13 -1.86
N PHE A 241 17.94 -10.03 -1.64
CA PHE A 241 16.63 -9.80 -2.29
C PHE A 241 16.77 -9.65 -3.79
N ASN A 242 17.66 -8.77 -4.23
CA ASN A 242 17.89 -8.55 -5.65
C ASN A 242 18.50 -9.81 -6.30
N ARG A 243 19.48 -10.45 -5.66
CA ARG A 243 20.07 -11.72 -6.14
C ARG A 243 19.02 -12.81 -6.34
N CYS A 244 18.11 -12.97 -5.38
CA CYS A 244 17.03 -13.96 -5.44
C CYS A 244 16.09 -13.68 -6.62
N LEU A 245 15.66 -12.44 -6.81
CA LEU A 245 14.77 -12.07 -7.91
C LEU A 245 15.47 -12.19 -9.26
N ASN A 246 16.71 -11.71 -9.38
CA ASN A 246 17.48 -11.81 -10.62
C ASN A 246 17.66 -13.27 -11.03
N ALA A 247 18.06 -14.15 -10.10
CA ALA A 247 18.17 -15.59 -10.37
C ALA A 247 16.83 -16.20 -10.81
N ALA A 248 15.71 -15.84 -10.19
CA ALA A 248 14.39 -16.32 -10.60
C ALA A 248 14.04 -15.88 -12.03
N PHE A 249 14.32 -14.64 -12.42
CA PHE A 249 14.03 -14.17 -13.78
C PHE A 249 15.07 -14.63 -14.82
N GLN A 250 16.32 -14.87 -14.44
CA GLN A 250 17.30 -15.57 -15.27
C GLN A 250 16.85 -16.99 -15.55
N ALA A 251 16.33 -17.70 -14.54
CA ALA A 251 15.74 -19.01 -14.72
C ALA A 251 14.59 -18.99 -15.74
N LEU A 252 13.69 -18.01 -15.61
CA LEU A 252 12.58 -17.84 -16.55
C LEU A 252 13.08 -17.56 -17.99
N ALA A 253 14.07 -16.68 -18.14
CA ALA A 253 14.66 -16.37 -19.45
C ALA A 253 15.36 -17.60 -20.06
N HIS A 254 16.14 -18.35 -19.27
CA HIS A 254 16.77 -19.58 -19.72
C HIS A 254 15.77 -20.65 -20.12
N PHE A 255 14.68 -20.81 -19.36
CA PHE A 255 13.64 -21.78 -19.64
C PHE A 255 13.01 -21.54 -21.01
N HIS A 256 12.62 -20.30 -21.28
CA HIS A 256 12.01 -19.94 -22.56
C HIS A 256 13.02 -19.89 -23.72
N ALA A 257 14.32 -19.78 -23.44
CA ALA A 257 15.40 -19.99 -24.41
C ALA A 257 15.75 -21.49 -24.62
N ASP A 258 14.94 -22.42 -24.09
CA ASP A 258 15.14 -23.89 -24.13
C ASP A 258 16.43 -24.38 -23.46
N ARG A 259 16.97 -23.61 -22.51
CA ARG A 259 18.16 -23.92 -21.70
C ARG A 259 17.76 -24.47 -20.33
N LYS A 260 17.08 -25.63 -20.31
CA LYS A 260 16.38 -26.15 -19.12
C LYS A 260 17.29 -26.44 -17.93
N GLU A 261 18.50 -26.92 -18.17
CA GLU A 261 19.47 -27.23 -17.12
C GLU A 261 19.95 -25.96 -16.41
N LEU A 262 20.21 -24.90 -17.18
CA LEU A 262 20.56 -23.59 -16.62
C LEU A 262 19.39 -22.97 -15.87
N ALA A 263 18.18 -23.10 -16.42
CA ALA A 263 16.96 -22.62 -15.75
C ALA A 263 16.75 -23.28 -14.39
N ALA A 264 16.95 -24.59 -14.30
CA ALA A 264 16.85 -25.33 -13.04
C ALA A 264 17.90 -24.84 -12.02
N ALA A 265 19.16 -24.67 -12.43
CA ALA A 265 20.24 -24.23 -11.54
C ALA A 265 20.01 -22.81 -10.98
N GLU A 266 19.52 -21.89 -11.81
CA GLU A 266 19.20 -20.52 -11.37
C GLU A 266 18.00 -20.51 -10.40
N LEU A 267 17.00 -21.35 -10.66
CA LEU A 267 15.85 -21.45 -9.78
C LEU A 267 16.18 -22.10 -8.43
N GLU A 268 17.06 -23.11 -8.41
CA GLU A 268 17.61 -23.67 -7.17
C GLU A 268 18.33 -22.59 -6.35
N THR A 269 19.11 -21.73 -7.01
CA THR A 269 19.78 -20.59 -6.38
C THR A 269 18.77 -19.62 -5.77
N ALA A 270 17.74 -19.22 -6.54
CA ALA A 270 16.68 -18.34 -6.05
C ALA A 270 15.96 -18.93 -4.82
N ILE A 271 15.60 -20.22 -4.86
CA ILE A 271 14.93 -20.94 -3.77
C ILE A 271 15.83 -21.05 -2.54
N ALA A 272 17.12 -21.33 -2.71
CA ALA A 272 18.07 -21.42 -1.61
C ALA A 272 18.18 -20.09 -0.87
N ILE A 273 18.31 -18.97 -1.61
CA ILE A 273 18.35 -17.63 -1.03
C ILE A 273 17.04 -17.28 -0.32
N LEU A 274 15.90 -17.64 -0.93
CA LEU A 274 14.56 -17.41 -0.37
C LEU A 274 14.38 -18.11 0.98
N ARG A 275 14.92 -19.32 1.13
CA ARG A 275 14.84 -20.11 2.37
C ARG A 275 15.79 -19.65 3.47
N SER A 276 16.98 -19.18 3.11
CA SER A 276 17.95 -18.71 4.09
C SER A 276 17.54 -17.40 4.74
N ASN A 277 16.52 -16.72 4.21
CA ASN A 277 16.23 -15.34 4.53
C ASN A 277 14.76 -15.09 4.89
N ASN A 278 14.52 -14.65 6.13
CA ASN A 278 13.19 -14.24 6.61
C ASN A 278 12.67 -12.93 5.99
N TRP A 279 13.49 -12.20 5.21
CA TRP A 279 13.11 -10.91 4.62
C TRP A 279 12.28 -11.02 3.34
N ALA A 280 12.18 -12.21 2.73
CA ALA A 280 11.55 -12.39 1.41
C ALA A 280 10.10 -11.89 1.32
N GLY A 281 9.46 -11.69 2.49
CA GLY A 281 8.11 -11.14 2.58
C GLY A 281 7.12 -11.98 1.77
N THR A 282 5.94 -11.42 1.52
CA THR A 282 4.96 -12.07 0.63
C THR A 282 5.36 -11.95 -0.84
N VAL A 283 6.14 -10.94 -1.22
CA VAL A 283 6.43 -10.62 -2.62
C VAL A 283 7.46 -11.57 -3.23
N GLY A 284 8.59 -11.83 -2.56
CA GLY A 284 9.61 -12.75 -3.10
C GLY A 284 9.06 -14.17 -3.25
N TRP A 285 8.30 -14.65 -2.27
CA TRP A 285 7.61 -15.93 -2.35
C TRP A 285 6.57 -16.00 -3.47
N LYS A 286 5.80 -14.92 -3.68
CA LYS A 286 4.87 -14.84 -4.81
C LYS A 286 5.62 -14.93 -6.14
N ILE A 287 6.65 -14.10 -6.34
CA ILE A 287 7.40 -14.05 -7.61
C ILE A 287 8.07 -15.38 -7.91
N VAL A 288 8.88 -15.92 -6.98
CA VAL A 288 9.56 -17.21 -7.19
C VAL A 288 8.55 -18.33 -7.39
N GLY A 289 7.45 -18.33 -6.63
CA GLY A 289 6.38 -19.31 -6.78
C GLY A 289 5.72 -19.24 -8.16
N THR A 290 5.49 -18.04 -8.69
CA THR A 290 4.97 -17.87 -10.04
C THR A 290 5.95 -18.35 -11.10
N VAL A 291 7.24 -18.05 -10.96
CA VAL A 291 8.28 -18.56 -11.87
C VAL A 291 8.32 -20.08 -11.85
N CYS A 292 8.31 -20.72 -10.68
CA CYS A 292 8.28 -22.18 -10.56
C CYS A 292 7.11 -22.78 -11.34
N VAL A 293 5.90 -22.22 -11.21
CA VAL A 293 4.71 -22.68 -11.92
C VAL A 293 4.87 -22.53 -13.43
N GLU A 294 5.40 -21.39 -13.89
CA GLU A 294 5.59 -21.11 -15.31
C GLU A 294 6.64 -22.01 -15.97
N THR A 295 7.74 -22.29 -15.27
CA THR A 295 8.81 -23.18 -15.77
C THR A 295 8.50 -24.67 -15.55
N GLY A 296 7.37 -25.01 -14.90
CA GLY A 296 7.02 -26.39 -14.54
C GLY A 296 7.96 -27.02 -13.50
N TYR A 297 8.64 -26.19 -12.70
CA TYR A 297 9.50 -26.64 -11.61
C TYR A 297 8.65 -27.02 -10.39
N PRO A 298 9.08 -27.99 -9.55
CA PRO A 298 8.35 -28.35 -8.33
C PRO A 298 7.96 -27.12 -7.51
N THR A 299 6.72 -27.13 -7.02
CA THR A 299 6.18 -25.97 -6.31
C THR A 299 6.96 -25.74 -5.01
N LEU A 300 7.02 -24.49 -4.55
CA LEU A 300 7.76 -24.14 -3.34
C LEU A 300 7.33 -24.94 -2.10
N THR A 301 6.07 -25.39 -2.04
CA THR A 301 5.51 -26.30 -1.02
C THR A 301 6.06 -27.72 -1.08
N GLU A 302 6.33 -28.24 -2.28
CA GLU A 302 6.89 -29.59 -2.47
C GLU A 302 8.37 -29.66 -2.12
N CYS A 303 9.04 -28.51 -2.12
CA CYS A 303 10.44 -28.40 -1.74
C CYS A 303 10.66 -27.97 -0.27
N GLU A 304 9.60 -27.85 0.55
CA GLU A 304 9.74 -27.57 1.99
C GLU A 304 10.64 -28.66 2.61
N PRO A 305 11.77 -28.33 3.27
CA PRO A 305 12.52 -29.34 4.01
C PRO A 305 11.55 -29.93 5.03
N THR A 306 11.42 -31.25 5.04
CA THR A 306 10.58 -32.01 5.98
C THR A 306 10.68 -31.36 7.35
N LYS A 307 9.57 -30.75 7.81
CA LYS A 307 9.52 -30.15 9.15
C LYS A 307 10.10 -31.17 10.12
N PRO A 308 11.11 -30.82 10.94
CA PRO A 308 11.61 -31.75 11.94
C PRO A 308 10.41 -32.23 12.75
N ASN A 309 10.23 -33.55 12.82
CA ASN A 309 9.11 -34.18 13.53
C ASN A 309 8.91 -33.46 14.87
N ALA A 310 7.72 -32.90 15.06
CA ALA A 310 7.33 -32.19 16.28
C ALA A 310 7.42 -33.07 17.55
N GLU A 311 7.72 -34.37 17.40
CA GLU A 311 8.00 -35.30 18.49
C GLU A 311 9.31 -35.03 19.26
N ASN A 312 10.25 -34.22 18.72
CA ASN A 312 11.51 -33.89 19.43
C ASN A 312 11.50 -32.55 20.19
N LEU A 313 10.39 -31.82 20.20
CA LEU A 313 10.21 -30.61 21.01
C LEU A 313 9.23 -30.91 22.16
N ALA A 314 9.63 -31.81 23.06
CA ALA A 314 9.01 -31.88 24.37
C ALA A 314 9.19 -30.52 25.06
N PRO A 315 8.13 -29.85 25.54
CA PRO A 315 8.28 -28.61 26.29
C PRO A 315 9.11 -28.88 27.55
N PRO A 316 9.98 -27.94 27.97
CA PRO A 316 10.76 -28.10 29.19
C PRO A 316 9.80 -28.37 30.35
N ARG A 317 9.98 -29.52 31.01
CA ARG A 317 9.32 -29.84 32.28
C ARG A 317 9.67 -28.73 33.27
N TRP A 318 8.70 -27.88 33.57
CA TRP A 318 8.79 -26.93 34.67
C TRP A 318 8.90 -27.72 35.97
N ILE A 319 10.13 -27.93 36.45
CA ILE A 319 10.39 -28.39 37.80
C ILE A 319 10.02 -27.23 38.71
N GLY A 320 8.88 -27.36 39.37
CA GLY A 320 8.46 -26.46 40.44
C GLY A 320 9.54 -26.39 41.51
N ARG A 321 9.86 -25.16 41.94
CA ARG A 321 10.61 -24.92 43.16
C ARG A 321 9.68 -24.22 44.14
N LYS A 322 9.21 -24.99 45.12
CA LYS A 322 8.77 -24.49 46.43
C LYS A 322 10.00 -24.06 47.24
N GLU A 323 9.74 -23.21 48.24
CA GLU A 323 10.58 -22.84 49.39
C GLU A 323 11.61 -21.73 49.08
N ALA A 324 11.70 -20.63 49.85
CA ALA A 324 11.18 -20.28 51.17
C ALA A 324 10.84 -18.78 51.25
#